data_AF-A0A973BHP5-F1
#
_entry.id   AF-A0A973BHP5-F1
#
_cell.length_a   1.000
_cell.length_b   1.000
_cell.length_c   1.000
_cell.angle_alpha   90.00
_cell.angle_beta   90.00
_cell.angle_gamma   90.00
#
_symmetry.space_group_name_H-M   'P 1'
#
loop_
_entity.id
_entity.type
_entity.pdbx_description
1 polymer ?
#
loop_
_entity_poly.entity_id
_entity_poly.type
_entity_poly.pdbx_seq_one_letter_code
_entity_poly.pdbx_strand_id
1 'polypeptide(L)'
;AALDGSLNQAEFRKDDTFGFMVPTALDGVDSTILNPRDTWDDKAAYDAQAEKLANMFVENFKVYEAHVDADVNAAGPRTKIPA
;
A
#
# COMPACT_ATOMS: atom_id res chain seq x y z
N ALA A 1 -11.93 11.23 11.17
CA ALA A 1 -11.51 9.82 11.03
C ALA A 1 -10.27 9.48 11.85
N ALA A 2 -9.08 10.04 11.55
CA ALA A 2 -7.86 9.65 12.27
C ALA A 2 -7.77 10.28 13.68
N LEU A 3 -8.02 11.59 13.79
CA LEU A 3 -7.87 12.33 15.06
C LEU A 3 -9.05 12.14 16.02
N ASP A 4 -10.25 11.90 15.49
CA ASP A 4 -11.47 11.64 16.27
C ASP A 4 -11.64 10.15 16.63
N GLY A 5 -10.74 9.29 16.18
CA GLY A 5 -10.69 7.87 16.50
C GLY A 5 -11.69 6.99 15.77
N SER A 6 -12.56 7.54 14.90
CA SER A 6 -13.57 6.73 14.18
C SER A 6 -12.93 5.72 13.21
N LEU A 7 -11.71 5.99 12.75
CA LEU A 7 -10.93 5.08 11.90
C LEU A 7 -10.63 3.73 12.60
N ASN A 8 -10.53 3.70 13.93
CA ASN A 8 -10.25 2.46 14.68
C ASN A 8 -11.38 1.43 14.63
N GLN A 9 -12.58 1.85 14.23
CA GLN A 9 -13.77 1.01 14.11
C GLN A 9 -14.15 0.74 12.64
N ALA A 10 -13.37 1.27 11.69
CA ALA A 10 -13.63 1.08 10.28
C ALA A 10 -13.29 -0.35 9.83
N GLU A 11 -13.95 -0.80 8.76
CA GLU A 11 -13.52 -1.99 8.04
C GLU A 11 -12.34 -1.66 7.14
N PHE A 12 -11.41 -2.60 6.99
CA PHE A 12 -10.21 -2.41 6.19
C PHE A 12 -10.00 -3.55 5.20
N ARG A 13 -9.47 -3.20 4.04
CA ARG A 13 -8.86 -4.14 3.09
C ARG A 13 -7.34 -4.07 3.23
N LYS A 14 -6.65 -5.16 2.92
CA LYS A 14 -5.19 -5.13 2.76
C LYS A 14 -4.86 -4.69 1.34
N ASP A 15 -3.87 -3.82 1.18
CA ASP A 15 -3.30 -3.52 -0.12
C ASP A 15 -2.45 -4.70 -0.63
N ASP A 16 -2.67 -5.15 -1.85
CA ASP A 16 -1.98 -6.33 -2.39
C ASP A 16 -0.50 -6.09 -2.68
N THR A 17 -0.14 -4.86 -3.04
CA THR A 17 1.24 -4.49 -3.40
C THR A 17 2.03 -4.09 -2.17
N PHE A 18 1.48 -3.24 -1.32
CA PHE A 18 2.20 -2.64 -0.20
C PHE A 18 1.87 -3.27 1.16
N GLY A 19 0.81 -4.07 1.26
CA GLY A 19 0.50 -4.84 2.47
C GLY A 19 -0.06 -4.06 3.65
N PHE A 20 -0.24 -2.74 3.56
CA PHE A 20 -0.89 -1.95 4.61
C PHE A 20 -2.42 -2.07 4.55
N MET A 21 -3.07 -1.74 5.67
CA MET A 21 -4.53 -1.73 5.77
C MET A 21 -5.09 -0.39 5.27
N VAL A 22 -6.10 -0.45 4.40
CA VAL A 22 -6.80 0.70 3.83
C VAL A 22 -8.27 0.63 4.23
N PRO A 23 -8.87 1.68 4.80
CA PRO A 23 -10.28 1.66 5.17
C PRO A 23 -11.16 1.52 3.92
N THR A 24 -12.22 0.73 4.00
CA THR A 24 -13.14 0.50 2.88
C THR A 24 -14.17 1.63 2.73
N ALA A 25 -14.50 2.30 3.83
CA ALA A 25 -15.40 3.45 3.86
C ALA A 25 -15.08 4.35 5.06
N LEU A 26 -15.35 5.66 4.93
CA LEU A 26 -15.27 6.64 6.00
C LEU A 26 -16.39 7.68 5.82
N ASP A 27 -17.00 8.10 6.92
CA ASP A 27 -18.05 9.13 6.88
C ASP A 27 -17.52 10.44 6.29
N GLY A 28 -18.26 10.98 5.32
CA GLY A 28 -17.91 12.22 4.64
C GLY A 28 -16.76 12.10 3.64
N VAL A 29 -16.30 10.89 3.32
CA VAL A 29 -15.26 10.63 2.31
C VAL A 29 -15.84 9.74 1.21
N ASP A 30 -15.60 10.12 -0.04
CA ASP A 30 -15.94 9.28 -1.20
C ASP A 30 -15.12 7.98 -1.14
N SER A 31 -15.79 6.83 -1.15
CA SER A 31 -15.11 5.54 -1.06
C SER A 31 -14.27 5.23 -2.30
N THR A 32 -14.57 5.82 -3.45
CA THR A 32 -13.82 5.59 -4.69
C THR A 32 -12.37 6.06 -4.59
N ILE A 33 -12.08 7.11 -3.80
CA ILE A 33 -10.71 7.59 -3.60
C ILE A 33 -9.92 6.78 -2.59
N LEU A 34 -10.59 5.96 -1.77
CA LEU A 34 -9.94 5.04 -0.81
C LEU A 34 -9.34 3.81 -1.50
N ASN A 35 -9.79 3.52 -2.73
CA ASN A 35 -9.12 2.58 -3.60
C ASN A 35 -8.49 3.31 -4.78
N PRO A 36 -7.18 3.66 -4.72
CA PRO A 36 -6.54 4.41 -5.80
C PRO A 36 -6.56 3.67 -7.13
N ARG A 37 -6.69 2.33 -7.13
CA ARG A 37 -6.92 1.57 -8.36
C ARG A 37 -8.25 1.96 -9.02
N ASP A 38 -9.28 2.27 -8.24
CA ASP A 38 -10.61 2.62 -8.73
C ASP A 38 -10.68 4.01 -9.38
N THR A 39 -9.71 4.89 -9.08
CA THR A 39 -9.63 6.24 -9.66
C THR A 39 -8.93 6.32 -11.02
N TRP A 40 -8.32 5.22 -11.48
CA TRP A 40 -7.67 5.14 -12.79
C TRP A 40 -8.62 4.58 -13.84
N ASP A 41 -8.69 5.19 -15.02
CA ASP A 41 -9.48 4.64 -16.14
C ASP A 41 -8.94 3.28 -16.60
N ASP A 42 -7.60 3.17 -16.70
CA ASP A 42 -6.90 1.94 -17.03
C ASP A 42 -6.32 1.30 -15.76
N LYS A 43 -6.96 0.21 -15.33
CA LYS A 43 -6.54 -0.56 -14.16
C LYS A 43 -5.22 -1.30 -14.36
N ALA A 44 -4.91 -1.71 -15.59
CA ALA A 44 -3.65 -2.39 -15.89
C ALA A 44 -2.48 -1.39 -15.86
N ALA A 45 -2.72 -0.15 -16.32
CA ALA A 45 -1.74 0.92 -16.18
C ALA A 45 -1.46 1.26 -14.70
N TYR A 46 -2.50 1.28 -13.86
CA TYR A 46 -2.32 1.40 -12.41
C TYR A 46 -1.47 0.24 -11.84
N ASP A 47 -1.82 -1.00 -12.17
CA ASP A 47 -1.12 -2.19 -11.66
C ASP A 47 0.37 -2.16 -12.06
N ALA A 48 0.69 -1.76 -13.29
CA ALA A 48 2.07 -1.59 -13.77
C ALA A 48 2.82 -0.45 -13.04
N GLN A 49 2.14 0.66 -12.77
CA GLN A 49 2.74 1.79 -12.06
C GLN A 49 2.97 1.48 -10.57
N ALA A 50 2.04 0.77 -9.94
CA ALA A 50 2.18 0.29 -8.56
C ALA A 50 3.36 -0.69 -8.43
N GLU A 51 3.50 -1.62 -9.38
CA GLU A 51 4.64 -2.54 -9.44
C GLU A 51 5.97 -1.80 -9.63
N LYS A 52 6.02 -0.80 -10.53
CA LYS A 52 7.20 0.03 -10.71
C LYS A 52 7.58 0.75 -9.41
N LEU A 53 6.60 1.31 -8.70
CA LEU A 53 6.84 2.01 -7.43
C LEU A 53 7.34 1.03 -6.36
N ALA A 54 6.74 -0.16 -6.25
CA ALA A 54 7.20 -1.20 -5.33
C ALA A 54 8.68 -1.57 -5.58
N ASN A 55 9.06 -1.78 -6.84
CA ASN A 55 10.46 -2.05 -7.21
C ASN A 55 11.39 -0.90 -6.81
N MET A 56 10.99 0.36 -7.01
CA MET A 56 11.80 1.52 -6.59
C MET A 56 12.00 1.56 -5.06
N PHE A 57 10.99 1.19 -4.27
CA PHE A 57 11.12 1.08 -2.82
C PHE A 57 12.12 -0.02 -2.43
N VAL A 58 11.99 -1.22 -3.02
CA VAL A 58 12.88 -2.36 -2.75
C VAL A 58 14.32 -2.01 -3.12
N GLU A 59 14.57 -1.48 -4.32
CA GLU A 59 15.92 -1.09 -4.76
C GLU A 59 16.54 -0.04 -3.84
N ASN A 60 15.79 0.98 -3.45
CA ASN A 60 16.28 2.00 -2.53
C ASN A 60 16.57 1.43 -1.13
N PHE A 61 15.84 0.39 -0.71
CA PHE A 61 15.97 -0.18 0.62
C PHE A 61 17.20 -1.07 0.80
N LYS A 62 17.77 -1.61 -0.28
CA LYS A 62 18.94 -2.52 -0.25
C LYS A 62 20.12 -2.02 0.58
N VAL A 63 20.37 -0.71 0.60
CA VAL A 63 21.48 -0.13 1.38
C VAL A 63 21.24 -0.17 2.91
N TYR A 64 19.99 -0.39 3.32
CA TYR A 64 19.56 -0.42 4.72
C TYR A 64 19.25 -1.83 5.23
N GLU A 65 19.11 -2.84 4.36
CA GLU A 65 18.66 -4.20 4.74
C GLU A 65 19.47 -4.84 5.88
N ALA A 66 20.79 -4.61 5.88
CA ALA A 66 21.70 -5.14 6.92
C ALA A 66 21.62 -4.37 8.26
N HIS A 67 20.92 -3.24 8.29
CA HIS A 67 20.84 -2.32 9.44
C HIS A 67 19.46 -2.33 10.10
N VAL A 68 18.56 -3.21 9.69
CA VAL A 68 17.20 -3.29 10.20
C VAL A 68 16.86 -4.70 10.66
N ASP A 69 15.89 -4.79 11.56
CA ASP A 69 15.37 -6.07 12.03
C ASP A 69 14.61 -6.80 10.92
N ALA A 70 14.49 -8.12 11.09
CA ALA A 70 13.77 -8.98 10.15
C ALA A 70 12.32 -8.53 9.91
N ASP A 71 11.67 -7.98 10.93
CA ASP A 71 10.28 -7.49 10.82
C ASP A 71 10.16 -6.30 9.86
N VAL A 72 11.18 -5.42 9.83
CA VAL A 72 11.22 -4.29 8.90
C VAL A 72 11.47 -4.78 7.48
N ASN A 73 12.41 -5.73 7.30
CA ASN A 73 12.65 -6.37 6.01
C ASN A 73 11.38 -7.07 5.47
N ALA A 74 10.61 -7.72 6.34
CA ALA A 74 9.39 -8.44 5.97
C ALA A 74 8.18 -7.52 5.66
N ALA A 75 8.23 -6.25 6.06
CA ALA A 75 7.14 -5.28 5.85
C ALA A 75 7.21 -4.58 4.47
N GLY A 76 8.21 -4.86 3.64
CA GLY A 76 8.38 -4.25 2.33
C GLY A 76 7.28 -4.59 1.31
N PRO A 77 7.18 -3.83 0.21
CA PRO A 77 6.25 -4.11 -0.87
C PRO A 77 6.51 -5.47 -1.52
N ARG A 78 5.45 -6.13 -1.99
CA ARG A 78 5.50 -7.39 -2.73
C ARG A 78 5.74 -7.11 -4.20
N THR A 79 6.91 -7.48 -4.69
CA THR A 79 7.25 -7.42 -6.11
C THR A 79 6.94 -8.76 -6.78
N LYS A 80 6.45 -8.75 -8.02
CA LYS A 80 6.23 -9.99 -8.79
C LYS A 80 7.54 -10.58 -9.33
N ILE A 81 8.63 -9.80 -9.28
CA ILE A 81 9.98 -10.23 -9.64
C ILE A 81 10.69 -10.61 -8.34
N PRO A 82 11.24 -11.84 -8.20
CA PRO A 82 12.05 -12.19 -7.05
C PRO A 82 13.31 -11.32 -7.04
N ALA A 83 13.65 -10.81 -5.85
CA ALA A 83 14.85 -10.01 -5.58
C ALA A 83 16.14 -10.76 -5.92
#